data_AF-A0A7S2BS72-F1
#
_entry.id   AF-A0A7S2BS72-F1
#
_cell.length_a   1.000
_cell.length_b   1.000
_cell.length_c   1.000
_cell.angle_alpha   90.00
_cell.angle_beta   90.00
_cell.angle_gamma   90.00
#
_symmetry.space_group_name_H-M   'P 1'
#
loop_
_entity.id
_entity.type
_entity.pdbx_description
1 polymer ?
#
loop_
_entity_poly.entity_id
_entity_poly.type
_entity_poly.pdbx_seq_one_letter_code
_entity_poly.pdbx_strand_id
1 'polypeptide(L)'
;EDSISQARILFTEVIIDEAAQAIEPSCLIPLRYGCQRLVLVGDPRQLPATVMSPLAGKYGLERSLFERLEEGGHPKHRLCVQYRMHPEIRAFPSKRFYDDDLADGPGVAVSTGYFKKLPHDWAVAFPP
;
A
#
# COMPACT_ATOMS: atom_id res chain seq x y z
N GLU A 1 -2.30 29.26 -12.73
CA GLU A 1 -0.85 29.26 -12.48
C GLU A 1 -0.62 29.11 -10.99
N ASP A 2 0.20 28.15 -10.57
CA ASP A 2 0.33 27.73 -9.15
C ASP A 2 1.06 28.77 -8.31
N SER A 3 0.39 29.32 -7.28
CA SER A 3 0.94 30.27 -6.31
C SER A 3 2.17 29.74 -5.56
N ILE A 4 2.29 28.42 -5.43
CA ILE A 4 3.45 27.72 -4.84
C ILE A 4 4.69 27.83 -5.72
N SER A 5 4.55 28.10 -7.02
CA SER A 5 5.68 28.30 -7.93
C SER A 5 6.25 29.72 -7.83
N GLN A 6 5.42 30.70 -7.45
CA GLN A 6 5.79 32.11 -7.35
C GLN A 6 6.52 32.43 -6.04
N ALA A 7 6.10 31.83 -4.94
CA ALA A 7 6.94 31.73 -3.76
C ALA A 7 7.96 30.62 -4.03
N ARG A 8 9.27 30.87 -4.02
CA ARG A 8 10.30 29.82 -4.23
C ARG A 8 10.34 28.82 -3.06
N ILE A 9 9.27 28.05 -2.87
CA ILE A 9 9.13 27.10 -1.77
C ILE A 9 9.82 25.81 -2.20
N LEU A 10 10.74 25.35 -1.36
CA LEU A 10 11.47 24.11 -1.54
C LEU A 10 11.00 23.09 -0.51
N PHE A 11 10.81 21.85 -0.95
CA PHE A 11 10.51 20.69 -0.13
C PHE A 11 11.67 19.70 -0.27
N THR A 12 12.65 19.82 0.63
CA THR A 12 13.84 18.95 0.65
C THR A 12 13.49 17.51 1.03
N GLU A 13 12.44 17.32 1.83
CA GLU A 13 11.91 16.03 2.24
C GLU A 13 10.51 15.83 1.67
N VAL A 14 10.30 14.73 0.97
CA VAL A 14 9.01 14.36 0.42
C VAL A 14 8.65 12.97 0.91
N ILE A 15 7.46 12.85 1.48
CA ILE A 15 6.86 11.58 1.89
C ILE A 15 5.59 11.40 1.06
N ILE A 16 5.47 10.27 0.38
CA ILE A 16 4.29 9.92 -0.41
C ILE A 16 3.71 8.64 0.18
N ASP A 17 2.50 8.72 0.71
CA ASP A 17 1.73 7.57 1.16
C ASP A 17 0.87 7.01 0.03
N GLU A 18 0.53 5.72 0.09
CA GLU A 18 -0.15 4.97 -0.97
C GLU A 18 0.50 5.11 -2.36
N ALA A 19 1.84 5.21 -2.40
CA ALA A 19 2.61 5.47 -3.61
C ALA A 19 2.48 4.37 -4.67
N ALA A 20 2.15 3.14 -4.26
CA ALA A 20 1.88 2.02 -5.17
C ALA A 20 0.56 2.20 -5.96
N GLN A 21 -0.38 3.02 -5.46
CA GLN A 21 -1.65 3.31 -6.11
C GLN A 21 -1.58 4.55 -7.03
N ALA A 22 -0.43 5.19 -7.15
CA ALA A 22 -0.24 6.39 -7.95
C ALA A 22 0.52 6.08 -9.25
N ILE A 23 0.08 6.67 -10.36
CA ILE A 23 0.86 6.65 -11.61
C ILE A 23 2.19 7.37 -11.36
N GLU A 24 3.28 6.85 -11.95
CA GLU A 24 4.61 7.41 -11.76
C GLU A 24 4.69 8.93 -11.98
N PRO A 25 4.10 9.52 -13.05
CA PRO A 25 4.14 10.97 -13.26
C PRO A 25 3.56 11.79 -12.09
N SER A 26 2.53 11.29 -11.41
CA SER A 26 1.94 11.96 -10.27
C SER A 26 2.91 12.03 -9.09
N CYS A 27 3.67 10.96 -8.86
CA CYS A 27 4.71 10.94 -7.82
C CYS A 27 5.87 11.90 -8.11
N LEU A 28 6.09 12.33 -9.37
CA LEU A 28 7.14 13.29 -9.74
C LEU A 28 6.76 14.75 -9.46
N ILE A 29 5.45 15.06 -9.41
CA ILE A 29 4.95 16.42 -9.15
C ILE A 29 5.55 17.03 -7.88
N PRO A 30 5.57 16.37 -6.70
CA PRO A 30 6.18 16.95 -5.51
C PRO A 30 7.72 17.00 -5.56
N LEU A 31 8.38 16.13 -6.36
CA LEU A 31 9.85 16.06 -6.39
C LEU A 31 10.49 17.27 -7.06
N ARG A 32 9.76 17.94 -7.97
CA ARG A 32 10.23 19.13 -8.69
C ARG A 32 10.57 20.31 -7.78
N TYR A 33 10.10 20.30 -6.53
CA TYR A 33 10.29 21.38 -5.57
C TYR A 33 11.58 21.21 -4.75
N GLY A 34 12.65 20.65 -5.34
CA GLY A 34 13.95 20.54 -4.69
C GLY A 34 14.09 19.37 -3.71
N CYS A 35 13.39 18.26 -3.97
CA CYS A 35 13.49 17.05 -3.17
C CYS A 35 14.91 16.49 -3.15
N GLN A 36 15.44 16.27 -1.95
CA GLN A 36 16.74 15.62 -1.69
C GLN A 36 16.57 14.27 -0.98
N ARG A 37 15.47 14.11 -0.25
CA ARG A 37 15.10 12.88 0.47
C ARG A 37 13.67 12.50 0.15
N LEU A 38 13.49 11.30 -0.37
CA LEU A 38 12.19 10.75 -0.75
C LEU A 38 11.89 9.50 0.08
N VAL A 39 10.72 9.47 0.71
CA VAL A 39 10.16 8.27 1.34
C VAL A 39 8.88 7.91 0.61
N LEU A 40 8.83 6.71 0.06
CA LEU A 40 7.62 6.15 -0.54
C LEU A 40 7.08 5.08 0.38
N VAL A 41 5.81 5.22 0.75
CA VAL A 41 5.05 4.24 1.52
C VAL A 41 3.96 3.72 0.61
N GLY A 42 3.79 2.41 0.59
CA GLY A 42 2.80 1.77 -0.25
C GLY A 42 2.98 0.26 -0.26
N ASP A 43 2.03 -0.43 -0.88
CA ASP A 43 2.00 -1.88 -0.96
C ASP A 43 1.70 -2.32 -2.40
N PRO A 44 2.69 -2.85 -3.14
CA PRO A 44 2.50 -3.31 -4.51
C PRO A 44 1.61 -4.55 -4.62
N ARG A 45 1.25 -5.20 -3.50
CA ARG A 45 0.29 -6.32 -3.48
C ARG A 45 -1.17 -5.86 -3.40
N GLN A 46 -1.42 -4.56 -3.21
CA GLN A 46 -2.77 -3.98 -3.14
C GLN A 46 -3.25 -3.45 -4.51
N LEU A 47 -4.05 -2.39 -4.52
CA LEU A 47 -4.62 -1.82 -5.74
C LEU A 47 -3.53 -1.09 -6.54
N PRO A 48 -3.37 -1.39 -7.84
CA PRO A 48 -2.46 -0.64 -8.71
C PRO A 48 -3.05 0.74 -9.04
N ALA A 49 -2.28 1.55 -9.76
CA ALA A 49 -2.74 2.85 -10.23
C ALA A 49 -3.96 2.73 -11.15
N THR A 50 -4.96 3.56 -10.93
CA THR A 50 -6.20 3.54 -11.73
C THR A 50 -5.97 4.23 -13.07
N VAL A 51 -5.81 3.45 -14.14
CA VAL A 51 -5.66 3.94 -15.51
C VAL A 51 -6.90 3.60 -16.33
N MET A 52 -7.65 4.62 -16.74
CA MET A 52 -8.90 4.44 -17.50
C MET A 52 -8.66 3.97 -18.94
N SER A 53 -7.50 4.28 -19.52
CA SER A 53 -7.15 3.91 -20.90
C SER A 53 -6.46 2.55 -20.92
N PRO A 54 -7.06 1.50 -21.51
CA PRO A 54 -6.42 0.20 -21.61
C PRO A 54 -5.12 0.25 -22.42
N LEU A 55 -5.05 1.14 -23.41
CA LEU A 55 -3.84 1.34 -24.20
C LEU A 55 -2.71 1.90 -23.33
N ALA A 56 -3.01 2.87 -22.47
CA ALA A 56 -2.01 3.46 -21.58
C ALA A 56 -1.54 2.46 -20.50
N GLY A 57 -2.46 1.66 -19.94
CA GLY A 57 -2.13 0.56 -19.03
C GLY A 57 -1.18 -0.45 -19.69
N LYS A 58 -1.50 -0.88 -20.93
CA LYS A 58 -0.65 -1.78 -21.73
C LYS A 58 0.77 -1.24 -21.95
N TYR A 59 0.94 0.08 -22.06
CA TYR A 59 2.26 0.73 -22.16
C TYR A 59 2.90 1.06 -20.81
N GLY A 60 2.37 0.53 -19.71
CA GLY A 60 2.98 0.57 -18.39
C GLY A 60 2.62 1.79 -17.56
N LEU A 61 1.59 2.57 -17.92
CA LEU A 61 1.16 3.71 -17.09
C LEU A 61 0.60 3.28 -15.72
N GLU A 62 0.13 2.03 -15.61
CA GLU A 62 -0.36 1.46 -14.35
C GLU A 62 0.75 1.14 -13.35
N ARG A 63 2.00 1.08 -13.81
CA ARG A 63 3.18 0.88 -12.96
C ARG A 63 3.49 2.16 -12.19
N SER A 64 3.54 2.02 -10.88
CA SER A 64 3.91 3.09 -9.96
C SER A 64 5.42 3.33 -9.90
N LEU A 65 5.80 4.50 -9.39
CA LEU A 65 7.20 4.79 -9.05
C LEU A 65 7.75 3.81 -8.00
N PHE A 66 6.90 3.38 -7.07
CA PHE A 66 7.26 2.43 -6.01
C PHE A 66 7.68 1.09 -6.63
N GLU A 67 6.83 0.51 -7.49
CA GLU A 67 7.11 -0.75 -8.19
C GLU A 67 8.36 -0.64 -9.06
N ARG A 68 8.52 0.48 -9.79
CA ARG A 68 9.71 0.68 -10.61
C ARG A 68 11.00 0.64 -9.80
N LEU A 69 11.04 1.28 -8.64
CA LEU A 69 12.23 1.29 -7.78
C LEU A 69 12.48 -0.09 -7.16
N GLU A 70 11.42 -0.78 -6.76
CA GLU A 70 11.49 -2.16 -6.26
C GLU A 70 12.08 -3.12 -7.31
N GLU A 71 11.58 -3.08 -8.54
CA GLU A 71 12.12 -3.87 -9.67
C GLU A 71 13.56 -3.49 -10.01
N GLY A 72 13.92 -2.22 -9.81
CA GLY A 72 15.29 -1.72 -9.93
C GLY A 72 16.24 -2.17 -8.82
N GLY A 73 15.76 -2.94 -7.84
CA GLY A 73 16.56 -3.46 -6.74
C GLY A 73 16.83 -2.43 -5.64
N HIS A 74 16.08 -1.33 -5.58
CA HIS A 74 16.20 -0.40 -4.46
C HIS A 74 15.77 -1.08 -3.15
N PRO A 75 16.48 -0.80 -2.03
CA PRO A 75 16.15 -1.40 -0.75
C PRO A 75 14.76 -0.98 -0.31
N LYS A 76 13.97 -1.94 0.16
CA LYS A 76 12.64 -1.74 0.74
C LYS A 76 12.58 -2.30 2.15
N HIS A 77 11.72 -1.72 2.97
CA HIS A 77 11.45 -2.20 4.31
C HIS A 77 9.99 -2.62 4.41
N ARG A 78 9.75 -3.91 4.69
CA ARG A 78 8.40 -4.44 4.89
C ARG A 78 8.03 -4.41 6.37
N LEU A 79 6.89 -3.81 6.68
CA LEU A 79 6.31 -3.87 8.02
C LEU A 79 5.51 -5.18 8.15
N CYS A 80 5.94 -6.06 9.05
CA CYS A 80 5.42 -7.43 9.13
C CYS A 80 4.48 -7.66 10.32
N VAL A 81 4.17 -6.62 11.10
CA VAL A 81 3.26 -6.71 12.26
C VAL A 81 1.99 -5.93 11.96
N GLN A 82 0.83 -6.59 11.97
CA GLN A 82 -0.46 -5.98 11.77
C GLN A 82 -1.22 -5.79 13.08
N TYR A 83 -1.94 -4.68 13.18
CA TYR A 83 -2.65 -4.28 14.39
C TYR A 83 -4.17 -4.14 14.18
N ARG A 84 -4.69 -4.52 13.00
CA ARG A 84 -6.06 -4.19 12.58
C ARG A 84 -7.02 -5.35 12.74
N MET A 85 -6.73 -6.49 12.13
CA MET A 85 -7.71 -7.55 11.88
C MET A 85 -7.50 -8.78 12.77
N HIS A 86 -8.56 -9.55 13.00
CA HIS A 86 -8.52 -10.80 13.78
C HIS A 86 -7.49 -11.79 13.19
N PRO A 87 -6.79 -12.60 14.02
CA PRO A 87 -5.85 -13.61 13.55
C PRO A 87 -6.41 -14.54 12.45
N GLU A 88 -7.68 -14.91 12.55
CA GLU A 88 -8.35 -15.75 11.55
C GLU A 88 -8.60 -15.02 10.21
N ILE A 89 -8.97 -13.73 10.24
CA ILE A 89 -9.11 -12.92 9.02
C ILE A 89 -7.74 -12.75 8.37
N ARG A 90 -6.72 -12.45 9.18
CA ARG A 90 -5.34 -12.21 8.76
C ARG A 90 -4.67 -13.43 8.13
N ALA A 91 -5.06 -14.63 8.55
CA ALA A 91 -4.47 -15.89 8.07
C ALA A 91 -4.53 -16.03 6.55
N PHE A 92 -5.67 -15.69 5.93
CA PHE A 92 -5.81 -15.82 4.48
C PHE A 92 -4.96 -14.82 3.69
N PRO A 93 -5.04 -13.49 3.93
CA PRO A 93 -4.21 -12.51 3.21
C PRO A 93 -2.71 -12.73 3.44
N SER A 94 -2.30 -13.06 4.67
CA SER A 94 -0.91 -13.39 5.03
C SER A 94 -0.34 -14.47 4.10
N LYS A 95 -1.02 -15.63 4.06
CA LYS A 95 -0.60 -16.76 3.24
C LYS A 95 -0.70 -16.48 1.74
N ARG A 96 -1.71 -15.73 1.30
CA ARG A 96 -2.01 -15.53 -0.12
C ARG A 96 -1.13 -14.48 -0.80
N PHE A 97 -0.74 -13.43 -0.08
CA PHE A 97 -0.09 -12.24 -0.65
C PHE A 97 1.26 -11.92 -0.03
N TYR A 98 1.54 -12.41 1.18
CA TYR A 98 2.69 -11.99 1.98
C TYR A 98 3.53 -13.17 2.50
N ASP A 99 3.53 -14.31 1.80
CA ASP A 99 4.35 -15.49 2.11
C ASP A 99 4.22 -16.00 3.55
N ASP A 100 3.05 -15.77 4.14
CA ASP A 100 2.71 -16.04 5.54
C ASP A 100 3.55 -15.29 6.59
N ASP A 101 4.13 -14.14 6.21
CA ASP A 101 5.04 -13.34 7.04
C ASP A 101 4.34 -12.23 7.86
N LEU A 102 3.00 -12.21 7.90
CA LEU A 102 2.25 -11.19 8.64
C LEU A 102 1.93 -11.68 10.06
N ALA A 103 2.55 -11.07 11.07
CA ALA A 103 2.35 -11.36 12.49
C ALA A 103 1.32 -10.42 13.13
N ASP A 104 0.72 -10.85 14.24
CA ASP A 104 -0.19 -9.99 15.02
C ASP A 104 0.54 -9.14 16.05
N GLY A 105 0.11 -7.89 16.17
CA GLY A 105 0.50 -7.03 17.27
C GLY A 105 -0.13 -7.46 18.61
N PRO A 106 0.45 -7.02 19.73
CA PRO A 106 -0.12 -7.25 21.05
C PRO A 106 -1.56 -6.72 21.15
N GLY A 107 -2.45 -7.50 21.76
CA GLY A 107 -3.85 -7.13 22.01
C GLY A 107 -4.83 -7.41 20.86
N VAL A 108 -4.34 -7.72 19.65
CA VAL A 108 -5.19 -8.02 18.48
C VAL A 108 -6.07 -9.26 18.71
N ALA A 109 -5.56 -10.28 19.40
CA ALA A 109 -6.33 -11.49 19.74
C ALA A 109 -7.32 -11.28 20.91
N VAL A 110 -7.19 -10.19 21.69
CA VAL A 110 -7.97 -9.98 22.93
C VAL A 110 -9.26 -9.18 22.68
N SER A 111 -9.31 -8.36 21.64
CA SER A 111 -10.48 -7.54 21.27
C SER A 111 -11.68 -8.35 20.74
N THR A 112 -11.62 -9.67 20.81
CA THR A 112 -12.33 -10.61 19.93
C THR A 112 -13.43 -11.38 20.65
N GLY A 113 -13.95 -10.85 21.77
CA GLY A 113 -15.12 -11.40 22.46
C GLY A 113 -16.35 -11.59 21.56
N TYR A 114 -16.38 -10.92 20.41
CA TYR A 114 -17.41 -11.07 19.37
C TYR A 114 -17.22 -12.31 18.46
N PHE A 115 -16.00 -12.74 18.15
CA PHE A 115 -15.75 -13.91 17.28
C PHE A 115 -16.13 -15.22 17.95
N LYS A 116 -16.01 -15.32 19.28
CA LYS A 116 -16.49 -16.48 20.06
C LYS A 116 -18.02 -16.69 20.02
N LYS A 117 -18.79 -15.71 19.53
CA LYS A 117 -20.25 -15.81 19.41
C LYS A 117 -20.73 -16.18 18.00
N LEU A 118 -19.84 -16.18 17.01
CA LEU A 118 -20.18 -16.65 15.67
C LEU A 118 -20.13 -18.18 15.66
N PRO A 119 -21.08 -18.86 15.01
CA PRO A 119 -20.98 -20.31 14.82
C PRO A 119 -19.61 -20.63 14.23
N HIS A 120 -18.92 -21.63 14.77
CA HIS A 120 -17.60 -22.08 14.30
C HIS A 120 -17.59 -22.57 12.84
N ASP A 121 -18.75 -22.57 12.19
CA ASP A 121 -18.97 -23.10 10.86
C ASP A 121 -19.33 -21.96 9.89
N TRP A 122 -18.28 -21.38 9.28
CA TRP A 122 -18.40 -20.32 8.27
C TRP A 122 -19.21 -20.76 7.04
N ALA A 123 -19.34 -22.09 6.82
CA ALA A 123 -20.15 -22.68 5.76
C ALA A 123 -21.66 -22.42 5.95
N VAL A 124 -22.11 -22.09 7.17
CA VAL A 124 -23.53 -21.81 7.46
C VAL A 124 -23.91 -20.37 7.12
N ALA A 125 -22.96 -19.44 7.14
CA ALA A 125 -23.22 -18.01 6.93
C ALA A 125 -23.31 -17.61 5.44
N PHE A 126 -22.67 -18.38 4.56
CA PHE A 126 -22.66 -18.12 3.12
C PHE A 126 -22.82 -19.44 2.34
N PRO A 127 -24.06 -19.89 2.11
CA PRO A 127 -24.30 -20.98 1.17
C PRO A 127 -23.94 -20.56 -0.26
N PRO A 128 -23.60 -21.52 -1.15
CA PRO A 128 -23.18 -21.26 -2.53
C PRO A 128 -24.23 -20.56 -3.40
#